data_AF-A0A3N0ZP56-F1
#
_entry.id   AF-A0A3N0ZP56-F1
#
_cell.length_a   1.000
_cell.length_b   1.000
_cell.length_c   1.000
_cell.angle_alpha   90.00
_cell.angle_beta   90.00
_cell.angle_gamma   90.00
#
_symmetry.space_group_name_H-M   'P 1'
#
loop_
_entity.id
_entity.type
_entity.pdbx_description
1 polymer ?
#
loop_
_entity_poly.entity_id
_entity_poly.type
_entity_poly.pdbx_seq_one_letter_code
_entity_poly.pdbx_strand_id
1 'polypeptide(L)'
;MKKEVKEKLLREIYNSFYRTTNLLPNPDTILRKIGRGLEVYRELKNDPHVWSCIQSRKSGVLSLQWTLEQMDAPDEVYTLIRQIFDNLDIYQIESDILEARLFGFQPIEIIWNYINGKIIPTELKAKPQEWFAFDSNGNLIYNGSNPSERQVVERYKIINVQHEASAINPYGHSLLAKCYWPVTFKNGGLRFWVNFTERYGMPILIGQYQRGATNNEIEQLARDLESIYEDAIIVSPMDVKIELHEPNRNSSVELYLELIRFANNEISKAILSQTLTTELEGGSYAASQTHFQIRKEIVQADSRLVQNALNLLIRYTIELNYGWASPPKFRIIME
;
A
#
# COMPACT_ATOMS: atom_id res chain seq x y z
N MET A 1 31.56 -15.33 -3.43
CA MET A 1 31.21 -15.77 -4.80
C MET A 1 29.80 -15.41 -5.28
N LYS A 2 28.69 -16.10 -4.93
CA LYS A 2 27.34 -15.76 -5.47
C LYS A 2 26.82 -14.36 -5.08
N LYS A 3 27.16 -13.87 -3.88
CA LYS A 3 26.75 -12.54 -3.38
C LYS A 3 27.47 -11.39 -4.09
N GLU A 4 28.79 -11.52 -4.30
CA GLU A 4 29.62 -10.52 -5.01
C GLU A 4 29.32 -10.46 -6.51
N VAL A 5 29.07 -11.61 -7.15
CA VAL A 5 28.66 -11.66 -8.56
C VAL A 5 27.31 -10.95 -8.74
N LYS A 6 26.38 -11.16 -7.81
CA LYS A 6 25.09 -10.46 -7.81
C LYS A 6 25.28 -8.97 -7.60
N GLU A 7 26.11 -8.54 -6.66
CA GLU A 7 26.38 -7.12 -6.40
C GLU A 7 27.06 -6.41 -7.59
N LYS A 8 27.99 -7.09 -8.27
CA LYS A 8 28.63 -6.59 -9.49
C LYS A 8 27.64 -6.46 -10.65
N LEU A 9 26.81 -7.48 -10.88
CA LEU A 9 25.75 -7.44 -11.89
C LEU A 9 24.73 -6.32 -11.59
N LEU A 10 24.41 -6.10 -10.30
CA LEU A 10 23.50 -5.04 -9.87
C LEU A 10 24.09 -3.65 -10.13
N ARG A 11 25.38 -3.44 -9.91
CA ARG A 11 26.07 -2.19 -10.26
C ARG A 11 26.17 -1.99 -11.77
N GLU A 12 26.43 -3.05 -12.53
CA GLU A 12 26.47 -3.00 -14.00
C GLU A 12 25.09 -2.68 -14.60
N ILE A 13 24.01 -3.28 -14.08
CA ILE A 13 22.63 -2.96 -14.50
C ILE A 13 22.27 -1.51 -14.11
N TYR A 14 22.62 -1.08 -12.90
CA TYR A 14 22.39 0.30 -12.44
C TYR A 14 23.09 1.30 -13.37
N ASN A 15 24.36 1.04 -13.67
CA ASN A 15 25.16 1.86 -14.56
C ASN A 15 24.67 1.80 -16.00
N SER A 16 24.20 0.64 -16.49
CA SER A 16 23.67 0.46 -17.84
C SER A 16 22.33 1.18 -18.04
N PHE A 17 21.40 1.03 -17.09
CA PHE A 17 20.11 1.73 -17.10
C PHE A 17 20.32 3.25 -17.05
N TYR A 18 21.18 3.71 -16.13
CA TYR A 18 21.53 5.13 -16.03
C TYR A 18 22.18 5.65 -17.32
N ARG A 19 23.17 4.94 -17.89
CA ARG A 19 23.82 5.34 -19.15
C ARG A 19 22.84 5.48 -20.32
N THR A 20 21.79 4.66 -20.33
CA THR A 20 20.82 4.63 -21.43
C THR A 20 19.71 5.67 -21.24
N THR A 21 19.29 5.92 -20.00
CA THR A 21 18.09 6.74 -19.71
C THR A 21 18.39 8.09 -19.09
N ASN A 22 19.59 8.26 -18.53
CA ASN A 22 19.98 9.37 -17.64
C ASN A 22 19.09 9.51 -16.39
N LEU A 23 18.41 8.43 -16.00
CA LEU A 23 17.54 8.35 -14.82
C LEU A 23 18.17 7.43 -13.76
N LEU A 24 18.02 7.81 -12.49
CA LEU A 24 18.33 6.92 -11.38
C LEU A 24 17.25 5.84 -11.31
N PRO A 25 17.60 4.55 -11.33
CA PRO A 25 16.61 3.50 -11.11
C PRO A 25 16.17 3.52 -9.64
N ASN A 26 14.90 3.20 -9.39
CA ASN A 26 14.38 3.09 -8.03
C ASN A 26 15.17 2.01 -7.26
N PRO A 27 15.80 2.34 -6.11
CA PRO A 27 16.63 1.40 -5.36
C PRO A 27 15.83 0.33 -4.61
N ASP A 28 14.49 0.41 -4.60
CA ASP A 28 13.62 -0.55 -3.94
C ASP A 28 13.92 -2.00 -4.37
N THR A 29 14.36 -2.81 -3.39
CA THR A 29 14.79 -4.18 -3.64
C THR A 29 13.64 -5.11 -4.05
N ILE A 30 12.40 -4.78 -3.70
CA ILE A 30 11.22 -5.59 -4.04
C ILE A 30 10.91 -5.41 -5.52
N LEU A 31 10.72 -4.17 -5.98
CA LEU A 31 10.47 -3.84 -7.40
C LEU A 31 11.55 -4.46 -8.31
N ARG A 32 12.81 -4.33 -7.90
CA ARG A 32 13.94 -4.90 -8.63
C ARG A 32 13.95 -6.42 -8.70
N LYS A 33 13.54 -7.11 -7.62
CA LYS A 33 13.49 -8.57 -7.59
C LYS A 33 12.36 -9.12 -8.47
N ILE A 34 11.24 -8.42 -8.53
CA ILE A 34 10.06 -8.86 -9.29
C ILE A 34 10.07 -8.38 -10.75
N GLY A 35 10.89 -7.36 -11.08
CA GLY A 35 10.98 -6.82 -12.43
C GLY A 35 9.74 -6.04 -12.85
N ARG A 36 8.98 -5.49 -11.90
CA ARG A 36 7.76 -4.71 -12.10
C ARG A 36 7.91 -3.32 -11.45
N GLY A 37 7.05 -2.38 -11.83
CA GLY A 37 7.06 -1.00 -11.31
C GLY A 37 6.13 -0.79 -10.12
N LEU A 38 5.82 0.48 -9.85
CA LEU A 38 4.98 0.89 -8.72
C LEU A 38 3.52 0.41 -8.85
N GLU A 39 3.08 -0.03 -10.03
CA GLU A 39 1.76 -0.60 -10.24
C GLU A 39 1.48 -1.78 -9.31
N VAL A 40 2.52 -2.54 -8.94
CA VAL A 40 2.41 -3.65 -8.00
C VAL A 40 1.99 -3.18 -6.62
N TYR A 41 2.52 -2.04 -6.16
CA TYR A 41 2.12 -1.47 -4.87
C TYR A 41 0.69 -0.95 -4.91
N ARG A 42 0.27 -0.43 -6.06
CA ARG A 42 -1.12 -0.03 -6.27
C ARG A 42 -2.07 -1.23 -6.18
N GLU A 43 -1.69 -2.38 -6.74
CA GLU A 43 -2.43 -3.64 -6.62
C GLU A 43 -2.56 -4.11 -5.16
N LEU A 44 -1.55 -3.90 -4.32
CA LEU A 44 -1.62 -4.27 -2.89
C LEU A 44 -2.74 -3.57 -2.14
N LYS A 45 -3.19 -2.38 -2.59
CA LYS A 45 -4.30 -1.66 -1.97
C LYS A 45 -5.65 -2.38 -2.14
N ASN A 46 -5.74 -3.38 -3.03
CA ASN A 46 -6.93 -4.22 -3.18
C ASN A 46 -7.04 -5.29 -2.08
N ASP A 47 -5.96 -5.56 -1.32
CA ASP A 47 -6.03 -6.45 -0.16
C ASP A 47 -6.85 -5.77 0.96
N PRO A 48 -7.91 -6.40 1.48
CA PRO A 48 -8.79 -5.79 2.47
C PRO A 48 -8.08 -5.36 3.76
N HIS A 49 -7.07 -6.12 4.19
CA HIS A 49 -6.32 -5.83 5.41
C HIS A 49 -5.37 -4.66 5.21
N VAL A 50 -4.65 -4.64 4.09
CA VAL A 50 -3.81 -3.50 3.67
C VAL A 50 -4.67 -2.23 3.59
N TRP A 51 -5.82 -2.29 2.91
CA TRP A 51 -6.71 -1.13 2.77
C TRP A 51 -7.22 -0.63 4.11
N SER A 52 -7.64 -1.53 5.00
CA SER A 52 -8.07 -1.19 6.37
C SER A 52 -6.97 -0.45 7.15
N CYS A 53 -5.72 -0.95 7.10
CA CYS A 53 -4.60 -0.29 7.76
C CYS A 53 -4.31 1.10 7.15
N ILE A 54 -4.36 1.23 5.83
CA ILE A 54 -4.18 2.53 5.15
C ILE A 54 -5.25 3.53 5.60
N GLN A 55 -6.52 3.11 5.57
CA GLN A 55 -7.64 3.95 5.98
C GLN A 55 -7.48 4.42 7.42
N SER A 56 -7.16 3.51 8.35
CA SER A 56 -6.97 3.82 9.78
C SER A 56 -5.83 4.81 10.04
N ARG A 57 -4.73 4.71 9.26
CA ARG A 57 -3.61 5.66 9.33
C ARG A 57 -4.01 7.03 8.80
N LYS A 58 -4.57 7.09 7.59
CA LYS A 58 -4.97 8.36 6.94
C LYS A 58 -6.04 9.07 7.76
N SER A 59 -7.04 8.35 8.27
CA SER A 59 -8.13 8.93 9.06
C SER A 59 -7.62 9.64 10.33
N GLY A 60 -6.49 9.20 10.88
CA GLY A 60 -5.89 9.85 12.04
C GLY A 60 -5.44 11.28 11.76
N VAL A 61 -4.95 11.58 10.55
CA VAL A 61 -4.60 12.94 10.14
C VAL A 61 -5.82 13.69 9.64
N LEU A 62 -6.61 13.06 8.77
CA LEU A 62 -7.76 13.67 8.11
C LEU A 62 -8.91 14.07 9.06
N SER A 63 -8.90 13.56 10.29
CA SER A 63 -9.87 13.97 11.33
C SER A 63 -9.44 15.21 12.10
N LEU A 64 -8.18 15.65 11.97
CA LEU A 64 -7.66 16.81 12.66
C LEU A 64 -8.09 18.11 11.96
N GLN A 65 -8.25 19.17 12.75
CA GLN A 65 -8.52 20.50 12.23
C GLN A 65 -7.22 21.20 11.87
N TRP A 66 -7.26 22.09 10.88
CA TRP A 66 -6.13 22.93 10.51
C TRP A 66 -6.40 24.40 10.82
N THR A 67 -5.34 25.19 10.90
CA THR A 67 -5.39 26.64 11.04
C THR A 67 -4.26 27.31 10.25
N LEU A 68 -4.45 28.58 9.92
CA LEU A 68 -3.44 29.45 9.36
C LEU A 68 -3.04 30.49 10.40
N GLU A 69 -1.81 30.40 10.88
CA GLU A 69 -1.21 31.37 11.79
C GLU A 69 -0.56 32.50 10.99
N GLN A 70 -0.92 33.75 11.28
CA GLN A 70 -0.38 34.91 10.55
C GLN A 70 1.14 35.06 10.71
N MET A 71 1.69 34.76 11.88
CA MET A 71 3.10 35.01 12.19
C MET A 71 3.46 36.48 11.91
N ASP A 72 4.58 36.74 11.23
CA ASP A 72 5.03 38.08 10.83
C ASP A 72 4.55 38.46 9.40
N ALA A 73 3.59 37.74 8.84
CA ALA A 73 3.10 38.01 7.48
C ALA A 73 2.29 39.31 7.45
N PRO A 74 2.52 40.20 6.46
CA PRO A 74 1.68 41.38 6.25
C PRO A 74 0.21 41.01 6.07
N ASP A 75 -0.71 41.88 6.52
CA ASP A 75 -2.16 41.61 6.49
C ASP A 75 -2.67 41.26 5.09
N GLU A 76 -2.18 41.92 4.03
CA GLU A 76 -2.54 41.61 2.64
C GLU A 76 -2.11 40.19 2.25
N VAL A 77 -0.92 39.77 2.65
CA VAL A 77 -0.39 38.42 2.38
C VAL A 77 -1.21 37.37 3.13
N TYR A 78 -1.46 37.59 4.42
CA TYR A 78 -2.27 36.69 5.23
C TYR A 78 -3.67 36.53 4.65
N THR A 79 -4.31 37.64 4.30
CA THR A 79 -5.67 37.65 3.73
C THR A 79 -5.73 36.89 2.42
N LEU A 80 -4.74 37.07 1.52
CA LEU A 80 -4.69 36.33 0.26
C LEU A 80 -4.53 34.82 0.51
N ILE A 81 -3.59 34.42 1.36
CA ILE A 81 -3.36 33.00 1.66
C ILE A 81 -4.59 32.38 2.33
N ARG A 82 -5.25 33.10 3.24
CA ARG A 82 -6.50 32.66 3.87
C ARG A 82 -7.58 32.38 2.82
N GLN A 83 -7.81 33.31 1.90
CA GLN A 83 -8.77 33.14 0.80
C GLN A 83 -8.43 31.95 -0.10
N ILE A 84 -7.16 31.72 -0.39
CA ILE A 84 -6.74 30.56 -1.18
C ILE A 84 -7.12 29.26 -0.47
N PHE A 85 -6.76 29.12 0.81
CA PHE A 85 -7.03 27.89 1.57
C PHE A 85 -8.51 27.68 1.86
N ASP A 86 -9.31 28.75 1.99
CA ASP A 86 -10.77 28.65 2.14
C ASP A 86 -11.45 28.11 0.85
N ASN A 87 -10.80 28.19 -0.32
CA ASN A 87 -11.34 27.70 -1.60
C ASN A 87 -10.76 26.35 -2.04
N LEU A 88 -9.66 25.88 -1.42
CA LEU A 88 -9.05 24.60 -1.75
C LEU A 88 -9.72 23.45 -0.98
N ASP A 89 -9.87 22.30 -1.62
CA ASP A 89 -10.27 21.06 -0.94
C ASP A 89 -9.08 20.49 -0.14
N ILE A 90 -8.85 21.08 1.04
CA ILE A 90 -7.74 20.70 1.92
C ILE A 90 -7.83 19.22 2.29
N TYR A 91 -9.04 18.70 2.57
CA TYR A 91 -9.21 17.29 2.94
C TYR A 91 -8.69 16.34 1.85
N GLN A 92 -9.06 16.57 0.58
CA GLN A 92 -8.56 15.76 -0.53
C GLN A 92 -7.05 15.94 -0.72
N ILE A 93 -6.52 17.16 -0.59
CA ILE A 93 -5.10 17.44 -0.73
C ILE A 93 -4.28 16.74 0.37
N GLU A 94 -4.74 16.75 1.62
CA GLU A 94 -4.11 16.01 2.72
C GLU A 94 -4.09 14.51 2.43
N SER A 95 -5.22 13.96 1.97
CA SER A 95 -5.34 12.56 1.57
C SER A 95 -4.34 12.20 0.48
N ASP A 96 -4.17 13.07 -0.51
CA ASP A 96 -3.21 12.90 -1.60
C ASP A 96 -1.76 12.95 -1.09
N ILE A 97 -1.40 13.96 -0.29
CA ILE A 97 -0.05 14.09 0.29
C ILE A 97 0.36 12.82 1.06
N LEU A 98 -0.58 12.22 1.79
CA LEU A 98 -0.33 11.02 2.59
C LEU A 98 0.01 9.78 1.74
N GLU A 99 -0.31 9.75 0.44
CA GLU A 99 0.13 8.66 -0.46
C GLU A 99 1.66 8.60 -0.58
N ALA A 100 2.38 9.70 -0.31
CA ALA A 100 3.85 9.68 -0.26
C ALA A 100 4.40 8.71 0.79
N ARG A 101 3.67 8.46 1.90
CA ARG A 101 4.05 7.42 2.87
C ARG A 101 3.96 6.03 2.26
N LEU A 102 2.94 5.80 1.44
CA LEU A 102 2.64 4.50 0.88
C LEU A 102 3.62 4.13 -0.25
N PHE A 103 3.96 5.09 -1.10
CA PHE A 103 4.78 4.87 -2.30
C PHE A 103 6.23 5.38 -2.20
N GLY A 104 6.57 6.12 -1.13
CA GLY A 104 7.86 6.79 -0.94
C GLY A 104 7.86 8.25 -1.39
N PHE A 105 7.05 8.60 -2.40
CA PHE A 105 6.85 9.97 -2.84
C PHE A 105 5.47 10.17 -3.50
N GLN A 106 5.03 11.43 -3.58
CA GLN A 106 3.80 11.85 -4.25
C GLN A 106 4.02 13.21 -4.94
N PRO A 107 4.04 13.24 -6.28
CA PRO A 107 4.00 14.47 -7.05
C PRO A 107 2.60 15.10 -7.00
N ILE A 108 2.51 16.37 -6.63
CA ILE A 108 1.25 17.13 -6.63
C ILE A 108 1.41 18.33 -7.54
N GLU A 109 0.70 18.35 -8.66
CA GLU A 109 0.71 19.47 -9.61
C GLU A 109 -0.11 20.64 -9.07
N ILE A 110 0.47 21.83 -9.13
CA ILE A 110 -0.19 23.07 -8.77
C ILE A 110 -0.75 23.71 -10.05
N ILE A 111 -2.06 23.92 -10.10
CA ILE A 111 -2.74 24.63 -11.19
C ILE A 111 -2.85 26.11 -10.82
N TRP A 112 -1.94 26.91 -11.39
CA TRP A 112 -1.88 28.35 -11.19
C TRP A 112 -2.81 29.09 -12.15
N ASN A 113 -3.53 30.10 -11.63
CA ASN A 113 -4.33 31.03 -12.43
C ASN A 113 -4.00 32.47 -12.05
N TYR A 114 -4.09 33.38 -13.02
CA TYR A 114 -3.94 34.82 -12.80
C TYR A 114 -5.30 35.46 -12.53
N ILE A 115 -5.55 35.87 -11.30
CA ILE A 115 -6.84 36.41 -10.84
C ILE A 115 -6.58 37.69 -10.06
N ASN A 116 -7.26 38.78 -10.43
CA ASN A 116 -7.18 40.09 -9.76
C ASN A 116 -5.75 40.60 -9.54
N GLY A 117 -4.87 40.41 -10.52
CA GLY A 117 -3.50 40.88 -10.45
C GLY A 117 -2.52 39.94 -9.73
N LYS A 118 -2.99 38.80 -9.21
CA LYS A 118 -2.17 37.83 -8.45
C LYS A 118 -2.18 36.46 -9.15
N ILE A 119 -1.06 35.73 -9.06
CA ILE A 119 -0.94 34.34 -9.50
C ILE A 119 -1.27 33.44 -8.31
N ILE A 120 -2.43 32.77 -8.32
CA ILE A 120 -2.90 31.98 -7.18
C ILE A 120 -3.07 30.51 -7.56
N PRO A 121 -2.82 29.57 -6.63
CA PRO A 121 -3.09 28.17 -6.87
C PRO A 121 -4.59 27.94 -6.72
N THR A 122 -5.20 27.39 -7.77
CA THR A 122 -6.66 27.14 -7.80
C THR A 122 -7.01 25.68 -7.60
N GLU A 123 -6.11 24.78 -8.00
CA GLU A 123 -6.27 23.34 -7.80
C GLU A 123 -4.91 22.73 -7.50
N LEU A 124 -4.91 21.67 -6.68
CA LEU A 124 -3.76 20.80 -6.47
C LEU A 124 -4.16 19.39 -6.89
N LYS A 125 -3.43 18.81 -7.84
CA LYS A 125 -3.74 17.50 -8.42
C LYS A 125 -2.61 16.52 -8.17
N ALA A 126 -2.85 15.50 -7.34
CA ALA A 126 -1.96 14.35 -7.28
C ALA A 126 -1.78 13.73 -8.66
N LYS A 127 -0.53 13.43 -9.02
CA LYS A 127 -0.19 12.72 -10.25
C LYS A 127 0.33 11.33 -9.94
N PRO A 128 0.11 10.35 -10.83
CA PRO A 128 0.69 9.02 -10.68
C PRO A 128 2.22 9.11 -10.57
N GLN A 129 2.78 8.43 -9.56
CA GLN A 129 4.22 8.34 -9.33
C GLN A 129 4.95 7.75 -10.55
N GLU A 130 4.29 6.85 -11.27
CA GLU A 130 4.78 6.16 -12.46
C GLU A 130 5.15 7.14 -13.59
N TRP A 131 4.61 8.35 -13.59
CA TRP A 131 4.91 9.39 -14.57
C TRP A 131 6.22 10.12 -14.27
N PHE A 132 6.85 9.85 -13.12
CA PHE A 132 8.01 10.59 -12.66
C PHE A 132 9.17 9.67 -12.29
N ALA A 133 10.37 10.22 -12.43
CA ALA A 133 11.63 9.61 -12.06
C ALA A 133 12.56 10.67 -11.48
N PHE A 134 13.77 10.28 -11.09
CA PHE A 134 14.79 11.20 -10.63
C PHE A 134 16.05 11.12 -11.49
N ASP A 135 16.70 12.26 -11.71
CA ASP A 135 18.04 12.31 -12.32
C ASP A 135 19.15 12.09 -11.28
N SER A 136 20.42 12.07 -11.72
CA SER A 136 21.58 11.89 -10.83
C SER A 136 21.76 12.98 -9.77
N ASN A 137 21.16 14.15 -9.99
CA ASN A 137 21.22 15.28 -9.08
C ASN A 137 20.05 15.26 -8.07
N GLY A 138 19.15 14.28 -8.18
CA GLY A 138 17.94 14.18 -7.36
C GLY A 138 16.82 15.10 -7.81
N ASN A 139 16.89 15.70 -9.00
CA ASN A 139 15.79 16.48 -9.55
C ASN A 139 14.67 15.56 -10.00
N LEU A 140 13.42 15.99 -9.76
CA LEU A 140 12.26 15.29 -10.27
C LEU A 140 12.14 15.49 -11.79
N ILE A 141 12.06 14.38 -12.52
CA ILE A 141 11.92 14.32 -13.97
C ILE A 141 10.53 13.80 -14.30
N TYR A 142 9.80 14.53 -15.15
CA TYR A 142 8.63 13.97 -15.80
C TYR A 142 9.12 12.98 -16.86
N ASN A 143 8.74 11.71 -16.73
CA ASN A 143 9.26 10.64 -17.57
C ASN A 143 8.48 10.46 -18.89
N GLY A 144 7.26 10.98 -18.98
CA GLY A 144 6.38 10.87 -20.15
C GLY A 144 6.08 9.42 -20.55
N SER A 145 5.43 9.24 -21.70
CA SER A 145 5.25 7.90 -22.30
C SER A 145 6.47 7.49 -23.14
N ASN A 146 7.18 8.49 -23.69
CA ASN A 146 8.35 8.30 -24.54
C ASN A 146 9.58 9.04 -23.97
N PRO A 147 10.81 8.53 -24.18
CA PRO A 147 12.02 9.21 -23.72
C PRO A 147 12.20 10.65 -24.20
N SER A 148 11.62 11.01 -25.35
CA SER A 148 11.66 12.38 -25.90
C SER A 148 10.79 13.39 -25.15
N GLU A 149 9.81 12.92 -24.36
CA GLU A 149 8.94 13.77 -23.55
C GLU A 149 9.56 14.09 -22.18
N ARG A 150 10.74 13.53 -21.89
CA ARG A 150 11.40 13.69 -20.60
C ARG A 150 11.85 15.11 -20.39
N GLN A 151 11.45 15.67 -19.26
CA GLN A 151 11.80 17.04 -18.89
C GLN A 151 11.97 17.16 -17.38
N VAL A 152 12.94 17.98 -16.97
CA VAL A 152 13.07 18.38 -15.58
C VAL A 152 11.80 19.12 -15.19
N VAL A 153 11.23 18.76 -14.05
CA VAL A 153 10.04 19.45 -13.55
C VAL A 153 10.43 20.86 -13.13
N GLU A 154 9.75 21.84 -13.72
CA GLU A 154 9.97 23.26 -13.45
C GLU A 154 9.63 23.61 -12.00
N ARG A 155 10.36 24.60 -11.46
CA ARG A 155 10.06 25.18 -10.15
C ARG A 155 8.61 25.71 -10.15
N TYR A 156 7.92 25.56 -9.03
CA TYR A 156 6.52 25.95 -8.82
C TYR A 156 5.47 25.07 -9.49
N LYS A 157 5.83 24.14 -10.38
CA LYS A 157 4.85 23.29 -11.07
C LYS A 157 4.36 22.12 -10.22
N ILE A 158 5.26 21.46 -9.51
CA ILE A 158 4.97 20.29 -8.69
C ILE A 158 5.49 20.50 -7.26
N ILE A 159 4.68 20.14 -6.27
CA ILE A 159 5.13 19.85 -4.91
C ILE A 159 5.53 18.38 -4.88
N ASN A 160 6.84 18.12 -4.80
CA ASN A 160 7.36 16.77 -4.67
C ASN A 160 7.37 16.37 -3.19
N VAL A 161 6.33 15.69 -2.73
CA VAL A 161 6.26 15.18 -1.36
C VAL A 161 7.06 13.90 -1.28
N GLN A 162 8.00 13.81 -0.34
CA GLN A 162 8.87 12.64 -0.20
C GLN A 162 8.86 12.11 1.25
N HIS A 163 8.83 10.79 1.40
CA HIS A 163 8.94 10.09 2.68
C HIS A 163 10.32 9.45 2.81
N GLU A 164 11.12 9.94 3.77
CA GLU A 164 12.47 9.41 4.05
C GLU A 164 13.37 9.33 2.80
N ALA A 165 13.26 10.33 1.92
CA ALA A 165 14.17 10.48 0.80
C ALA A 165 15.56 10.90 1.28
N SER A 166 16.56 10.47 0.52
CA SER A 166 17.97 10.80 0.74
C SER A 166 18.66 10.99 -0.60
N ALA A 167 19.88 11.52 -0.60
CA ALA A 167 20.67 11.69 -1.82
C ALA A 167 20.87 10.37 -2.60
N ILE A 168 20.92 9.23 -1.88
CA ILE A 168 21.07 7.89 -2.50
C ILE A 168 19.72 7.26 -2.89
N ASN A 169 18.62 7.74 -2.33
CA ASN A 169 17.27 7.26 -2.61
C ASN A 169 16.31 8.45 -2.66
N PRO A 170 16.26 9.19 -3.79
CA PRO A 170 15.33 10.30 -3.95
C PRO A 170 13.87 9.82 -4.09
N TYR A 171 13.63 8.55 -4.41
CA TYR A 171 12.28 7.98 -4.46
C TYR A 171 11.64 7.84 -3.07
N GLY A 172 12.43 7.92 -1.99
CA GLY A 172 11.96 7.69 -0.63
C GLY A 172 11.70 6.21 -0.33
N HIS A 173 11.08 5.95 0.81
CA HIS A 173 10.78 4.60 1.29
C HIS A 173 9.29 4.31 1.25
N SER A 174 8.92 3.28 0.51
CA SER A 174 7.54 2.80 0.37
C SER A 174 7.15 1.88 1.54
N LEU A 175 6.07 2.21 2.25
CA LEU A 175 5.46 1.29 3.22
C LEU A 175 4.84 0.08 2.52
N LEU A 176 4.28 0.27 1.32
CA LEU A 176 3.67 -0.82 0.54
C LEU A 176 4.72 -1.85 0.08
N ALA A 177 5.97 -1.43 -0.12
CA ALA A 177 7.07 -2.35 -0.38
C ALA A 177 7.23 -3.40 0.74
N LYS A 178 7.01 -3.00 1.99
CA LYS A 178 7.09 -3.90 3.15
C LYS A 178 5.91 -4.89 3.20
N CYS A 179 4.78 -4.51 2.62
CA CYS A 179 3.56 -5.32 2.58
C CYS A 179 3.56 -6.36 1.45
N TYR A 180 4.44 -6.23 0.45
CA TYR A 180 4.43 -7.09 -0.74
C TYR A 180 4.51 -8.58 -0.43
N TRP A 181 5.52 -9.00 0.35
CA TRP A 181 5.71 -10.42 0.66
C TRP A 181 4.62 -10.97 1.60
N PRO A 182 4.23 -10.28 2.70
CA PRO A 182 3.08 -10.68 3.50
C PRO A 182 1.81 -10.92 2.68
N VAL A 183 1.42 -9.99 1.79
CA VAL A 183 0.25 -10.14 0.93
C VAL A 183 0.42 -11.32 -0.04
N THR A 184 1.59 -11.45 -0.66
CA THR A 184 1.89 -12.55 -1.59
C THR A 184 1.75 -13.91 -0.92
N PHE A 185 2.34 -14.09 0.27
CA PHE A 185 2.28 -15.36 1.00
C PHE A 185 0.91 -15.63 1.60
N LYS A 186 0.22 -14.60 2.09
CA LYS A 186 -1.17 -14.68 2.53
C LYS A 186 -2.08 -15.19 1.41
N ASN A 187 -2.01 -14.60 0.22
CA ASN A 187 -2.83 -15.01 -0.92
C ASN A 187 -2.53 -16.46 -1.35
N GLY A 188 -1.26 -16.86 -1.30
CA GLY A 188 -0.86 -18.25 -1.49
C GLY A 188 -1.46 -19.18 -0.43
N GLY A 189 -1.34 -18.82 0.85
CA GLY A 189 -1.89 -19.56 1.98
C GLY A 189 -3.40 -19.72 1.91
N LEU A 190 -4.12 -18.65 1.57
CA LEU A 190 -5.57 -18.68 1.35
C LEU A 190 -5.96 -19.63 0.23
N ARG A 191 -5.23 -19.61 -0.90
CA ARG A 191 -5.48 -20.54 -2.00
C ARG A 191 -5.26 -21.99 -1.58
N PHE A 192 -4.20 -22.28 -0.82
CA PHE A 192 -3.97 -23.63 -0.29
C PHE A 192 -5.04 -24.04 0.71
N TRP A 193 -5.47 -23.13 1.57
CA TRP A 193 -6.55 -23.37 2.52
C TRP A 193 -7.86 -23.70 1.79
N VAL A 194 -8.27 -22.92 0.78
CA VAL A 194 -9.47 -23.19 -0.03
C VAL A 194 -9.38 -24.55 -0.72
N ASN A 195 -8.27 -24.83 -1.41
CA ASN A 195 -8.07 -26.14 -2.07
C ASN A 195 -8.10 -27.30 -1.07
N PHE A 196 -7.56 -27.09 0.14
CA PHE A 196 -7.61 -28.08 1.21
C PHE A 196 -9.06 -28.29 1.67
N THR A 197 -9.80 -27.21 1.93
CA THR A 197 -11.20 -27.30 2.36
C THR A 197 -12.10 -27.94 1.31
N GLU A 198 -11.86 -27.72 0.02
CA GLU A 198 -12.59 -28.41 -1.05
C GLU A 198 -12.29 -29.90 -1.06
N ARG A 199 -11.00 -30.29 -1.03
CA ARG A 199 -10.60 -31.69 -1.12
C ARG A 199 -10.96 -32.53 0.11
N TYR A 200 -11.01 -31.91 1.29
CA TYR A 200 -11.14 -32.62 2.56
C TYR A 200 -12.38 -32.22 3.37
N GLY A 201 -13.12 -31.20 2.94
CA GLY A 201 -14.44 -30.86 3.49
C GLY A 201 -15.54 -31.79 3.00
N MET A 202 -15.25 -32.65 2.02
CA MET A 202 -16.21 -33.51 1.34
C MET A 202 -15.99 -34.98 1.71
N PRO A 203 -16.89 -35.61 2.48
CA PRO A 203 -16.76 -37.04 2.81
C PRO A 203 -16.86 -37.92 1.57
N ILE A 204 -16.05 -38.99 1.53
CA ILE A 204 -16.20 -40.05 0.52
C ILE A 204 -17.19 -41.07 1.06
N LEU A 205 -18.27 -41.35 0.32
CA LEU A 205 -19.20 -42.42 0.67
C LEU A 205 -18.69 -43.75 0.11
N ILE A 206 -18.60 -44.76 0.97
CA ILE A 206 -18.22 -46.12 0.58
C ILE A 206 -19.44 -47.02 0.71
N GLY A 207 -20.01 -47.42 -0.42
CA GLY A 207 -21.08 -48.41 -0.51
C GLY A 207 -20.51 -49.82 -0.63
N GLN A 208 -20.99 -50.76 0.19
CA GLN A 208 -20.54 -52.15 0.12
C GLN A 208 -21.67 -53.10 -0.28
N TYR A 209 -21.37 -54.05 -1.17
CA TYR A 209 -22.31 -55.08 -1.62
C TYR A 209 -21.75 -56.50 -1.49
N GLN A 210 -22.63 -57.50 -1.41
CA GLN A 210 -22.23 -58.90 -1.29
C GLN A 210 -21.78 -59.49 -2.65
N ARG A 211 -20.82 -60.42 -2.62
CA ARG A 211 -20.44 -61.18 -3.83
C ARG A 211 -21.65 -62.00 -4.31
N GLY A 212 -22.11 -61.70 -5.53
CA GLY A 212 -23.31 -62.29 -6.12
C GLY A 212 -24.43 -61.28 -6.39
N ALA A 213 -24.28 -60.02 -5.96
CA ALA A 213 -25.17 -58.94 -6.37
C ALA A 213 -25.17 -58.78 -7.90
N THR A 214 -26.35 -58.56 -8.45
CA THR A 214 -26.56 -58.30 -9.87
C THR A 214 -26.07 -56.90 -10.25
N ASN A 215 -25.76 -56.68 -11.53
CA ASN A 215 -25.36 -55.35 -12.01
C ASN A 215 -26.42 -54.28 -11.71
N ASN A 216 -27.71 -54.64 -11.77
CA ASN A 216 -28.80 -53.72 -11.43
C ASN A 216 -28.77 -53.30 -9.95
N GLU A 217 -28.47 -54.22 -9.03
CA GLU A 217 -28.38 -53.91 -7.59
C GLU A 217 -27.16 -53.01 -7.29
N ILE A 218 -26.03 -53.25 -7.97
CA ILE A 218 -24.81 -52.43 -7.84
C ILE A 218 -25.07 -51.01 -8.38
N GLU A 219 -25.70 -50.88 -9.55
CA GLU A 219 -26.05 -49.60 -10.14
C GLU A 219 -27.11 -48.85 -9.34
N GLN A 220 -28.08 -49.56 -8.73
CA GLN A 220 -29.07 -48.94 -7.87
C GLN A 220 -28.42 -48.40 -6.60
N LEU A 221 -27.53 -49.17 -5.96
CA LEU A 221 -26.77 -48.71 -4.80
C LEU A 221 -25.92 -47.48 -5.12
N ALA A 222 -25.26 -47.46 -6.28
CA ALA A 222 -24.50 -46.30 -6.73
C ALA A 222 -25.40 -45.06 -6.89
N ARG A 223 -26.56 -45.22 -7.56
CA ARG A 223 -27.55 -44.14 -7.75
C ARG A 223 -28.17 -43.65 -6.45
N ASP A 224 -28.44 -44.55 -5.52
CA ASP A 224 -28.98 -44.20 -4.21
C ASP A 224 -27.95 -43.37 -3.42
N LEU A 225 -26.68 -43.77 -3.44
CA LEU A 225 -25.59 -43.01 -2.82
C LEU A 225 -25.38 -41.65 -3.52
N GLU A 226 -25.51 -41.59 -4.85
CA GLU A 226 -25.39 -40.37 -5.66
C GLU A 226 -26.53 -39.39 -5.36
N SER A 227 -27.74 -39.90 -5.10
CA SER A 227 -28.87 -39.10 -4.65
C SER A 227 -28.71 -38.52 -3.24
N ILE A 228 -27.83 -39.12 -2.42
CA ILE A 228 -27.54 -38.67 -1.06
C ILE A 228 -26.34 -37.70 -1.04
N TYR A 229 -25.38 -37.87 -1.95
CA TYR A 229 -24.14 -37.08 -1.99
C TYR A 229 -23.56 -36.99 -3.41
N GLU A 230 -23.42 -35.79 -3.95
CA GLU A 230 -23.12 -35.56 -5.39
C GLU A 230 -21.68 -35.89 -5.82
N ASP A 231 -20.77 -36.16 -4.89
CA ASP A 231 -19.35 -35.96 -5.14
C ASP A 231 -18.56 -37.26 -5.38
N ALA A 232 -18.02 -37.89 -4.32
CA ALA A 232 -17.16 -39.07 -4.43
C ALA A 232 -17.81 -40.29 -3.79
N ILE A 233 -18.27 -41.21 -4.63
CA ILE A 233 -18.86 -42.49 -4.22
C ILE A 233 -18.01 -43.63 -4.73
N ILE A 234 -17.68 -44.55 -3.84
CA ILE A 234 -16.99 -45.78 -4.18
C ILE A 234 -17.87 -46.95 -3.79
N VAL A 235 -18.22 -47.79 -4.77
CA VAL A 235 -19.00 -49.01 -4.55
C VAL A 235 -18.10 -50.22 -4.72
N SER A 236 -18.04 -51.09 -3.71
CA SER A 236 -17.07 -52.19 -3.64
C SER A 236 -17.66 -53.47 -3.02
N PRO A 237 -17.22 -54.67 -3.44
CA PRO A 237 -17.55 -55.90 -2.72
C PRO A 237 -17.08 -55.87 -1.27
N MET A 238 -17.83 -56.51 -0.36
CA MET A 238 -17.50 -56.55 1.08
C MET A 238 -16.13 -57.18 1.39
N ASP A 239 -15.62 -58.06 0.53
CA ASP A 239 -14.32 -58.70 0.72
C ASP A 239 -13.15 -57.86 0.19
N VAL A 240 -13.44 -56.76 -0.51
CA VAL A 240 -12.44 -55.78 -0.96
C VAL A 240 -12.34 -54.68 0.09
N LYS A 241 -11.25 -54.69 0.85
CA LYS A 241 -10.96 -53.64 1.83
C LYS A 241 -10.42 -52.40 1.13
N ILE A 242 -11.16 -51.30 1.22
CA ILE A 242 -10.71 -49.99 0.77
C ILE A 242 -10.18 -49.22 1.98
N GLU A 243 -8.88 -48.93 1.97
CA GLU A 243 -8.26 -48.07 2.98
C GLU A 243 -7.97 -46.69 2.37
N LEU A 244 -8.64 -45.66 2.89
CA LEU A 244 -8.30 -44.28 2.58
C LEU A 244 -7.09 -43.90 3.42
N HIS A 245 -5.90 -43.85 2.81
CA HIS A 245 -4.70 -43.36 3.49
C HIS A 245 -4.77 -41.83 3.62
N GLU A 246 -5.25 -41.38 4.76
CA GLU A 246 -5.21 -39.97 5.13
C GLU A 246 -3.89 -39.66 5.83
N PRO A 247 -3.00 -38.81 5.28
CA PRO A 247 -1.89 -38.26 6.07
C PRO A 247 -2.47 -37.56 7.32
N ASN A 248 -1.71 -37.49 8.42
CA ASN A 248 -2.14 -36.77 9.63
C ASN A 248 -2.45 -35.28 9.28
N ARG A 249 -3.73 -34.94 9.15
CA ARG A 249 -4.23 -33.74 8.42
C ARG A 249 -4.63 -32.56 9.31
N ASN A 250 -4.95 -32.78 10.59
CA ASN A 250 -5.45 -31.74 11.49
C ASN A 250 -4.46 -30.58 11.72
N SER A 251 -3.15 -30.82 11.59
CA SER A 251 -2.13 -29.78 11.69
C SER A 251 -2.08 -28.86 10.46
N SER A 252 -2.55 -29.29 9.29
CA SER A 252 -2.33 -28.55 8.03
C SER A 252 -3.27 -27.34 7.88
N VAL A 253 -4.52 -27.44 8.35
CA VAL A 253 -5.51 -26.34 8.25
C VAL A 253 -5.13 -25.16 9.12
N GLU A 254 -4.78 -25.42 10.39
CA GLU A 254 -4.39 -24.37 11.34
C GLU A 254 -3.13 -23.67 10.88
N LEU A 255 -2.14 -24.38 10.31
CA LEU A 255 -0.92 -23.78 9.78
C LEU A 255 -1.18 -22.75 8.66
N TYR A 256 -2.18 -22.97 7.81
CA TYR A 256 -2.54 -21.99 6.77
C TYR A 256 -3.20 -20.75 7.39
N LEU A 257 -4.08 -20.92 8.39
CA LEU A 257 -4.69 -19.80 9.11
C LEU A 257 -3.65 -19.01 9.91
N GLU A 258 -2.72 -19.68 10.58
CA GLU A 258 -1.59 -19.07 11.28
C GLU A 258 -0.69 -18.27 10.32
N LEU A 259 -0.42 -18.78 9.12
CA LEU A 259 0.32 -18.03 8.09
C LEU A 259 -0.42 -16.75 7.69
N ILE A 260 -1.74 -16.83 7.48
CA ILE A 260 -2.57 -15.66 7.14
C ILE A 260 -2.56 -14.64 8.29
N ARG A 261 -2.75 -15.09 9.54
CA ARG A 261 -2.67 -14.24 10.74
C ARG A 261 -1.30 -13.59 10.88
N PHE A 262 -0.21 -14.35 10.70
CA PHE A 262 1.14 -13.81 10.73
C PHE A 262 1.35 -12.73 9.67
N ALA A 263 0.91 -12.97 8.44
CA ALA A 263 1.03 -12.01 7.35
C ALA A 263 0.22 -10.72 7.61
N ASN A 264 -1.03 -10.84 8.08
CA ASN A 264 -1.83 -9.67 8.48
C ASN A 264 -1.16 -8.88 9.61
N ASN A 265 -0.59 -9.57 10.61
CA ASN A 265 0.16 -8.93 11.68
C ASN A 265 1.38 -8.15 11.18
N GLU A 266 2.17 -8.70 10.24
CA GLU A 266 3.29 -7.98 9.64
C GLU A 266 2.84 -6.76 8.82
N ILE A 267 1.70 -6.84 8.13
CA ILE A 267 1.10 -5.69 7.42
C ILE A 267 0.70 -4.59 8.41
N SER A 268 0.04 -4.96 9.51
CA SER A 268 -0.35 -4.02 10.57
C SER A 268 0.87 -3.33 11.17
N LYS A 269 1.94 -4.07 11.47
CA LYS A 269 3.21 -3.48 11.96
C LYS A 269 3.83 -2.55 10.92
N ALA A 270 3.83 -2.92 9.64
CA ALA A 270 4.42 -2.10 8.60
C ALA A 270 3.70 -0.75 8.43
N ILE A 271 2.37 -0.74 8.44
CA ILE A 271 1.58 0.46 8.17
C ILE A 271 1.26 1.24 9.44
N LEU A 272 0.91 0.56 10.54
CA LEU A 272 0.42 1.19 11.77
C LEU A 272 1.43 1.12 12.93
N SER A 273 2.61 0.53 12.74
CA SER A 273 3.60 0.26 13.81
C SER A 273 3.08 -0.58 14.98
N GLN A 274 1.91 -1.20 14.83
CA GLN A 274 1.25 -2.00 15.87
C GLN A 274 0.30 -3.03 15.26
N THR A 275 -0.02 -4.08 16.01
CA THR A 275 -0.90 -5.19 15.58
C THR A 275 -2.30 -5.15 16.21
N LEU A 276 -2.42 -4.60 17.41
CA LEU A 276 -3.48 -5.02 18.35
C LEU A 276 -4.86 -4.39 18.13
N THR A 277 -5.01 -3.29 17.39
CA THR A 277 -6.33 -2.62 17.29
C THR A 277 -7.32 -3.34 16.35
N THR A 278 -6.86 -4.27 15.53
CA THR A 278 -7.69 -4.96 14.52
C THR A 278 -7.99 -6.44 14.86
N GLU A 279 -7.20 -7.08 15.75
CA GLU A 279 -7.19 -8.54 15.95
C GLU A 279 -7.34 -8.99 17.42
N LEU A 280 -8.04 -8.23 18.27
CA LEU A 280 -8.07 -8.51 19.72
C LEU A 280 -8.89 -9.76 20.11
N GLU A 281 -8.19 -10.83 20.51
CA GLU A 281 -8.61 -11.79 21.54
C GLU A 281 -7.94 -11.42 22.88
N GLY A 282 -8.50 -10.45 23.60
CA GLY A 282 -8.09 -10.09 24.97
C GLY A 282 -6.95 -9.08 25.10
N GLY A 283 -7.23 -7.89 25.65
CA GLY A 283 -6.25 -6.83 25.89
C GLY A 283 -6.52 -6.06 27.18
N SER A 284 -5.48 -5.83 27.98
CA SER A 284 -5.57 -5.03 29.20
C SER A 284 -5.66 -3.52 28.87
N TYR A 285 -6.23 -2.73 29.79
CA TYR A 285 -6.33 -1.27 29.65
C TYR A 285 -4.96 -0.61 29.36
N ALA A 286 -3.89 -1.11 29.98
CA ALA A 286 -2.53 -0.62 29.76
C ALA A 286 -2.02 -0.84 28.33
N ALA A 287 -2.35 -1.98 27.70
CA ALA A 287 -1.99 -2.22 26.30
C ALA A 287 -2.70 -1.23 25.36
N SER A 288 -3.99 -0.98 25.60
CA SER A 288 -4.79 -0.04 24.81
C SER A 288 -4.22 1.39 24.84
N GLN A 289 -3.72 1.85 25.99
CA GLN A 289 -3.11 3.17 26.13
C GLN A 289 -1.79 3.30 25.34
N THR A 290 -0.92 2.28 25.40
CA THR A 290 0.31 2.26 24.60
C THR A 290 0.01 2.31 23.09
N HIS A 291 -1.02 1.60 22.65
CA HIS A 291 -1.45 1.63 21.24
C HIS A 291 -1.97 2.99 20.80
N PHE A 292 -2.72 3.68 21.67
CA PHE A 292 -3.17 5.03 21.39
C PHE A 292 -1.98 6.00 21.25
N GLN A 293 -0.96 5.86 22.10
CA GLN A 293 0.25 6.68 22.05
C GLN A 293 1.05 6.48 20.75
N ILE A 294 1.28 5.22 20.34
CA ILE A 294 1.98 4.91 19.07
C ILE A 294 1.20 5.46 17.87
N ARG A 295 -0.13 5.29 17.88
CA ARG A 295 -0.99 5.85 16.83
C ARG A 295 -0.87 7.37 16.78
N LYS A 296 -0.90 8.05 17.94
CA LYS A 296 -0.72 9.50 18.03
C LYS A 296 0.60 9.89 17.36
N GLU A 297 1.71 9.26 17.72
CA GLU A 297 3.05 9.55 17.16
C GLU A 297 3.11 9.41 15.63
N ILE A 298 2.48 8.37 15.06
CA ILE A 298 2.36 8.21 13.61
C ILE A 298 1.59 9.37 12.99
N VAL A 299 0.43 9.69 13.57
CA VAL A 299 -0.40 10.81 13.11
C VAL A 299 0.39 12.12 13.17
N GLN A 300 1.16 12.36 14.24
CA GLN A 300 2.02 13.54 14.34
C GLN A 300 3.06 13.61 13.22
N ALA A 301 3.72 12.48 12.93
CA ALA A 301 4.72 12.41 11.88
C ALA A 301 4.10 12.63 10.50
N ASP A 302 2.91 12.09 10.25
CA ASP A 302 2.18 12.26 9.00
C ASP A 302 1.64 13.69 8.84
N SER A 303 1.11 14.30 9.89
CA SER A 303 0.70 15.71 9.92
C SER A 303 1.86 16.66 9.64
N ARG A 304 3.10 16.33 10.05
CA ARG A 304 4.29 17.13 9.70
C ARG A 304 4.59 17.07 8.20
N LEU A 305 4.39 15.92 7.56
CA LEU A 305 4.57 15.77 6.11
C LEU A 305 3.59 16.66 5.34
N VAL A 306 2.32 16.64 5.75
CA VAL A 306 1.25 17.49 5.21
C VAL A 306 1.57 18.97 5.39
N GLN A 307 1.89 19.38 6.61
CA GLN A 307 2.25 20.77 6.90
C GLN A 307 3.44 21.24 6.07
N ASN A 308 4.46 20.40 5.87
CA ASN A 308 5.62 20.77 5.05
C ASN A 308 5.23 21.03 3.59
N ALA A 309 4.38 20.18 3.00
CA ALA A 309 3.91 20.34 1.63
C ALA A 309 3.06 21.61 1.45
N LEU A 310 2.09 21.85 2.34
CA LEU A 310 1.21 23.01 2.26
C LEU A 310 1.95 24.33 2.59
N ASN A 311 2.91 24.32 3.52
CA ASN A 311 3.77 25.48 3.76
C ASN A 311 4.70 25.78 2.57
N LEU A 312 5.08 24.77 1.77
CA LEU A 312 5.82 24.99 0.53
C LEU A 312 4.94 25.67 -0.54
N LEU A 313 3.66 25.27 -0.66
CA LEU A 313 2.69 25.95 -1.51
C LEU A 313 2.55 27.44 -1.15
N ILE A 314 2.46 27.74 0.16
CA ILE A 314 2.38 29.12 0.66
C ILE A 314 3.62 29.91 0.22
N ARG A 315 4.83 29.35 0.41
CA ARG A 315 6.07 30.00 -0.02
C ARG A 315 6.10 30.26 -1.52
N TYR A 316 5.72 29.29 -2.34
CA TYR A 316 5.65 29.46 -3.80
C TYR A 316 4.69 30.58 -4.19
N THR A 317 3.50 30.62 -3.57
CA THR A 317 2.51 31.67 -3.83
C THR A 317 3.07 33.04 -3.46
N ILE A 318 3.80 33.15 -2.36
CA ILE A 318 4.37 34.42 -1.92
C ILE A 318 5.52 34.86 -2.82
N GLU A 319 6.42 33.95 -3.18
CA GLU A 319 7.54 34.23 -4.09
C GLU A 319 7.05 34.77 -5.44
N LEU A 320 5.95 34.21 -5.97
CA LEU A 320 5.36 34.64 -7.24
C LEU A 320 4.66 36.00 -7.19
N ASN A 321 4.16 36.44 -6.02
CA ASN A 321 3.31 37.64 -5.92
C ASN A 321 3.93 38.81 -5.13
N TYR A 322 4.76 38.51 -4.15
CA TYR A 322 5.30 39.46 -3.17
C TYR A 322 6.82 39.35 -2.98
N GLY A 323 7.49 38.44 -3.70
CA GLY A 323 8.92 38.19 -3.54
C GLY A 323 9.22 37.55 -2.18
N TRP A 324 9.93 38.28 -1.30
CA TRP A 324 10.51 37.74 -0.07
C TRP A 324 9.72 38.09 1.20
N ALA A 325 8.40 38.30 1.09
CA ALA A 325 7.57 38.58 2.25
C ALA A 325 7.51 37.39 3.22
N SER A 326 7.39 37.69 4.52
CA SER A 326 7.24 36.67 5.56
C SER A 326 5.96 35.83 5.33
N PRO A 327 6.05 34.49 5.28
CA PRO A 327 4.90 33.64 5.06
C PRO A 327 4.09 33.39 6.34
N PRO A 328 2.75 33.34 6.25
CA PRO A 328 1.95 32.73 7.31
C PRO A 328 2.21 31.22 7.33
N LYS A 329 1.76 30.56 8.40
CA LYS A 329 2.06 29.15 8.63
C LYS A 329 0.79 28.31 8.69
N PHE A 330 0.70 27.33 7.80
CA PHE A 330 -0.30 26.27 7.89
C PHE A 330 0.09 25.30 9.01
N ARG A 331 -0.85 25.04 9.93
CA ARG A 331 -0.70 24.08 11.01
C ARG A 331 -1.89 23.15 11.11
N ILE A 332 -1.61 21.90 11.44
CA ILE A 332 -2.62 20.93 11.88
C ILE A 332 -2.64 20.95 13.40
N ILE A 333 -3.81 21.16 13.98
CA ILE A 333 -4.04 21.23 15.42
C ILE A 333 -4.06 19.79 15.94
N MET A 334 -3.14 19.48 16.85
CA MET A 334 -3.11 18.20 17.54
C MET A 334 -3.54 18.40 18.99
N GLU A 335 -4.57 17.67 19.40
CA GLU A 335 -5.03 17.61 20.80
C GLU A 335 -4.00 16.98 21.74
#